data_AF-A0A0X3XG19-F1
#
_entry.id   AF-A0A0X3XG19-F1
#
_cell.length_a   1.000
_cell.length_b   1.000
_cell.length_c   1.000
_cell.angle_alpha   90.00
_cell.angle_beta   90.00
_cell.angle_gamma   90.00
#
_symmetry.space_group_name_H-M   'P 1'
#
loop_
_entity.id
_entity.type
_entity.pdbx_description
1 polymer ?
#
loop_
_entity_poly.entity_id
_entity_poly.type
_entity_poly.pdbx_seq_one_letter_code
_entity_poly.pdbx_strand_id
1 'polypeptide(L)'
;MHADDEVGEGVSADLAVFLRNVDDDRRVKIVPSVCGGCDGRVFFVLVDDVEGGAERVCAGCGGRAFIADSEEFWEDADPGEAGCPCGSEEFETAVAFSLAGDGSVRWVTVGLRCIKDGFCGVYADWKIDYGPTDQLLTMV
;
A
#
# COMPACT_ATOMS: atom_id res chain seq x y z
N MET A 1 -18.44 3.36 -5.49
CA MET A 1 -18.03 4.63 -4.79
C MET A 1 -18.90 4.85 -3.55
N HIS A 2 -18.31 4.67 -2.37
CA HIS A 2 -19.01 4.87 -1.10
C HIS A 2 -18.79 6.30 -0.61
N ALA A 3 -19.84 6.92 -0.04
CA ALA A 3 -19.78 8.31 0.43
C ALA A 3 -18.78 8.50 1.60
N ASP A 4 -18.32 7.41 2.20
CA ASP A 4 -17.51 7.36 3.41
C ASP A 4 -16.04 6.98 3.16
N ASP A 5 -15.60 6.90 1.90
CA ASP A 5 -14.20 6.62 1.54
C ASP A 5 -13.28 7.74 2.02
N GLU A 6 -12.25 7.39 2.79
CA GLU A 6 -11.25 8.32 3.33
C GLU A 6 -9.96 8.26 2.51
N VAL A 7 -9.38 9.41 2.16
CA VAL A 7 -8.08 9.48 1.48
C VAL A 7 -7.14 10.39 2.24
N GLY A 8 -6.01 9.85 2.67
CA GLY A 8 -4.98 10.57 3.40
C GLY A 8 -4.30 11.65 2.56
N GLU A 9 -3.81 12.68 3.24
CA GLU A 9 -3.16 13.82 2.59
C GLU A 9 -1.83 13.41 1.93
N GLY A 10 -1.70 13.73 0.64
CA GLY A 10 -0.51 13.46 -0.15
C GLY A 10 -0.57 12.19 -1.01
N VAL A 11 -1.73 11.52 -1.07
CA VAL A 11 -2.04 10.57 -2.14
C VAL A 11 -2.44 11.36 -3.39
N SER A 12 -1.81 11.08 -4.52
CA SER A 12 -2.16 11.66 -5.82
C SER A 12 -3.58 11.31 -6.26
N ALA A 13 -4.20 12.20 -7.03
CA ALA A 13 -5.58 12.00 -7.48
C ALA A 13 -5.75 10.73 -8.31
N ASP A 14 -4.80 10.43 -9.20
CA ASP A 14 -4.83 9.24 -10.06
C ASP A 14 -4.79 7.95 -9.22
N LEU A 15 -3.86 7.88 -8.25
CA LEU A 15 -3.74 6.71 -7.38
C LEU A 15 -4.95 6.55 -6.46
N ALA A 16 -5.47 7.65 -5.92
CA ALA A 16 -6.67 7.64 -5.09
C ALA A 16 -7.92 7.20 -5.86
N VAL A 17 -8.08 7.64 -7.12
CA VAL A 17 -9.17 7.16 -7.98
C VAL A 17 -8.98 5.69 -8.30
N PHE A 18 -7.77 5.28 -8.68
CA PHE A 18 -7.47 3.88 -9.01
C PHE A 18 -7.80 2.95 -7.84
N LEU A 19 -7.27 3.22 -6.64
CA LEU A 19 -7.46 2.39 -5.46
C LEU A 19 -8.92 2.31 -4.98
N ARG A 20 -9.70 3.39 -5.11
CA ARG A 20 -11.15 3.35 -4.80
C ARG A 20 -11.95 2.40 -5.68
N ASN A 21 -11.46 2.08 -6.88
CA ASN A 21 -12.16 1.21 -7.83
C ASN A 21 -11.70 -0.25 -7.75
N VAL A 22 -10.78 -0.60 -6.84
CA VAL A 22 -10.30 -1.98 -6.69
C VAL A 22 -11.33 -2.86 -5.97
N ASP A 23 -12.00 -2.34 -4.94
CA ASP A 23 -13.05 -3.02 -4.17
C ASP A 23 -14.29 -2.10 -4.13
N ASP A 24 -15.34 -2.41 -4.91
CA ASP A 24 -16.53 -1.54 -5.03
C ASP A 24 -17.59 -1.82 -3.94
N ASP A 25 -17.45 -2.91 -3.18
CA ASP A 25 -18.44 -3.37 -2.21
C ASP A 25 -18.18 -2.86 -0.78
N ARG A 26 -16.97 -2.34 -0.51
CA ARG A 26 -16.57 -1.92 0.84
C ARG A 26 -16.11 -0.47 0.90
N ARG A 27 -16.31 0.12 2.08
CA ARG A 27 -15.68 1.38 2.44
C ARG A 27 -14.18 1.21 2.46
N VAL A 28 -13.44 2.13 1.83
CA VAL A 28 -11.98 2.10 1.82
C VAL A 28 -11.37 3.29 2.56
N LYS A 29 -10.27 3.04 3.26
CA LYS A 29 -9.38 4.08 3.79
C LYS A 29 -8.03 3.99 3.12
N ILE A 30 -7.65 5.03 2.38
CA ILE A 30 -6.40 5.09 1.62
C ILE A 30 -5.39 5.92 2.41
N VAL A 31 -4.22 5.35 2.73
CA VAL A 31 -3.17 6.01 3.49
C VAL A 31 -1.88 6.06 2.66
N PRO A 32 -1.24 7.23 2.49
CA PRO A 32 0.03 7.32 1.78
C PRO A 32 1.18 6.82 2.63
N SER A 33 2.17 6.20 2.00
CA SER A 33 3.46 5.91 2.63
C SER A 33 4.27 7.20 2.79
N VAL A 34 4.84 7.41 3.97
CA VAL A 34 5.77 8.50 4.26
C VAL A 34 6.96 7.95 5.04
N CYS A 35 8.17 8.31 4.63
CA CYS A 35 9.37 7.85 5.33
C CYS A 35 9.49 8.55 6.69
N GLY A 36 9.45 7.80 7.79
CA GLY A 36 9.64 8.38 9.14
C GLY A 36 11.05 8.93 9.42
N GLY A 37 12.03 8.67 8.54
CA GLY A 37 13.40 9.17 8.69
C GLY A 37 13.71 10.46 7.92
N CYS A 38 13.03 10.74 6.80
CA CYS A 38 13.32 11.91 5.95
C CYS A 38 12.09 12.55 5.30
N ASP A 39 10.88 12.13 5.66
CA ASP A 39 9.60 12.57 5.09
C ASP A 39 9.44 12.34 3.58
N GLY A 40 10.36 11.57 2.98
CA GLY A 40 10.31 11.17 1.57
C GLY A 40 9.09 10.31 1.26
N ARG A 41 8.59 10.44 0.02
CA ARG A 41 7.36 9.77 -0.47
C ARG A 41 7.58 8.91 -1.72
N VAL A 42 8.83 8.74 -2.11
CA VAL A 42 9.23 7.89 -3.24
C VAL A 42 9.93 6.67 -2.67
N PHE A 43 9.48 5.50 -3.12
CA PHE A 43 9.95 4.21 -2.62
C PHE A 43 10.24 3.24 -3.75
N PHE A 44 11.23 2.39 -3.53
CA PHE A 44 11.29 1.06 -4.14
C PHE A 44 10.43 0.13 -3.28
N VAL A 45 9.72 -0.82 -3.89
CA VAL A 45 8.82 -1.71 -3.16
C VAL A 45 9.13 -3.15 -3.54
N LEU A 46 9.32 -3.98 -2.51
CA LEU A 46 9.38 -5.42 -2.61
C LEU A 46 8.00 -5.97 -2.28
N VAL A 47 7.51 -6.90 -3.08
CA VAL A 47 6.19 -7.53 -2.90
C VAL A 47 6.29 -9.04 -2.99
N ASP A 48 5.58 -9.71 -2.11
CA ASP A 48 5.23 -11.12 -2.28
C ASP A 48 3.77 -11.16 -2.75
N ASP A 49 3.55 -11.39 -4.05
CA ASP A 49 2.23 -11.43 -4.66
C ASP A 49 1.54 -12.80 -4.49
N VAL A 50 2.24 -13.79 -3.93
CA VAL A 50 1.72 -15.14 -3.71
C VAL A 50 1.19 -15.28 -2.29
N GLU A 51 2.01 -14.99 -1.29
CA GLU A 51 1.62 -15.07 0.12
C GLU A 51 1.00 -13.78 0.64
N GLY A 52 1.23 -12.67 -0.06
CA GLY A 52 0.75 -11.36 0.32
C GLY A 52 1.71 -10.71 1.32
N GLY A 53 2.33 -9.63 0.89
CA GLY A 53 3.18 -8.82 1.75
C GLY A 53 3.93 -7.78 0.96
N ALA A 54 4.38 -6.73 1.64
CA ALA A 54 5.21 -5.72 1.04
C ALA A 54 6.19 -5.07 2.03
N GLU A 55 7.36 -4.76 1.52
CA GLU A 55 8.35 -3.89 2.17
C GLU A 55 8.65 -2.72 1.25
N ARG A 56 8.75 -1.53 1.82
CA ARG A 56 9.18 -0.33 1.09
C ARG A 56 10.56 0.13 1.53
N VAL A 57 11.34 0.61 0.56
CA VAL A 57 12.65 1.22 0.77
C VAL A 57 12.62 2.65 0.27
N CYS A 58 12.87 3.62 1.15
CA CYS A 58 12.84 5.03 0.78
C CYS A 58 13.96 5.38 -0.20
N ALA A 59 13.62 5.93 -1.36
CA ALA A 59 14.61 6.36 -2.35
C ALA A 59 15.52 7.50 -1.86
N GLY A 60 15.06 8.29 -0.88
CA GLY A 60 15.81 9.43 -0.34
C GLY A 60 16.86 9.07 0.70
N CYS A 61 16.56 8.15 1.62
CA CYS A 61 17.46 7.82 2.75
C CYS A 61 17.79 6.33 2.88
N GLY A 62 17.20 5.46 2.06
CA GLY A 62 17.36 4.00 2.14
C GLY A 62 16.63 3.35 3.31
N GLY A 63 15.85 4.10 4.09
CA GLY A 63 15.09 3.57 5.23
C GLY A 63 14.05 2.55 4.77
N ARG A 64 14.03 1.38 5.42
CA ARG A 64 13.14 0.26 5.13
C ARG A 64 11.98 0.22 6.13
N ALA A 65 10.81 -0.18 5.68
CA ALA A 65 9.66 -0.44 6.55
C ALA A 65 8.71 -1.45 5.88
N PHE A 66 8.16 -2.36 6.69
CA PHE A 66 7.09 -3.24 6.26
C PHE A 66 5.76 -2.49 6.16
N ILE A 67 4.92 -2.94 5.23
CA ILE A 67 3.55 -2.45 5.09
C ILE A 67 2.62 -3.38 5.86
N ALA A 68 1.78 -2.81 6.71
CA ALA A 68 0.85 -3.51 7.58
C ALA A 68 1.56 -4.64 8.35
N ASP A 69 1.03 -5.85 8.31
CA ASP A 69 1.51 -7.03 9.02
C ASP A 69 2.55 -7.86 8.27
N SER A 70 3.10 -7.34 7.16
CA SER A 70 4.04 -8.09 6.31
C SER A 70 5.26 -8.64 7.07
N GLU A 71 5.70 -7.98 8.15
CA GLU A 71 6.83 -8.44 8.96
C GLU A 71 6.62 -9.83 9.56
N GLU A 72 5.37 -10.20 9.90
CA GLU A 72 5.08 -11.44 10.63
C GLU A 72 5.40 -12.71 9.81
N PHE A 73 5.45 -12.60 8.49
CA PHE A 73 5.63 -13.72 7.56
C PHE A 73 6.87 -13.54 6.66
N TRP A 74 7.58 -12.41 6.79
CA TRP A 74 8.64 -12.03 5.86
C TRP A 74 9.87 -12.96 5.87
N GLU A 75 10.10 -13.71 6.95
CA GLU A 75 11.22 -14.65 7.03
C GLU A 75 11.09 -15.78 5.99
N ASP A 76 9.86 -16.19 5.68
CA ASP A 76 9.55 -17.28 4.76
C ASP A 76 9.13 -16.78 3.35
N ALA A 77 8.97 -15.46 3.18
CA ALA A 77 8.54 -14.83 1.93
C ALA A 77 9.64 -14.87 0.84
N ASP A 78 9.23 -14.85 -0.43
CA ASP A 78 10.12 -14.73 -1.60
C ASP A 78 9.79 -13.48 -2.42
N PRO A 79 10.05 -12.27 -1.88
CA PRO A 79 9.54 -11.05 -2.46
C PRO A 79 10.32 -10.62 -3.72
N GLY A 80 9.59 -10.16 -4.73
CA GLY A 80 10.12 -9.58 -5.95
C GLY A 80 10.10 -8.05 -5.95
N GLU A 81 10.99 -7.43 -6.73
CA GLU A 81 11.00 -5.98 -6.93
C GLU A 81 9.82 -5.54 -7.81
N ALA A 82 9.05 -4.57 -7.33
CA ALA A 82 7.98 -3.97 -8.09
C ALA A 82 8.54 -3.21 -9.31
N GLY A 83 8.07 -3.56 -10.51
CA GLY A 83 8.45 -2.92 -11.76
C GLY A 83 7.28 -2.25 -12.46
N CYS A 84 7.50 -1.08 -13.03
CA CYS A 84 6.57 -0.46 -13.96
C CYS A 84 6.85 -0.96 -15.39
N PRO A 85 5.84 -1.16 -16.26
CA PRO A 85 6.05 -1.49 -17.67
C PRO A 85 6.96 -0.51 -18.44
N CYS A 86 7.10 0.73 -17.98
CA CYS A 86 8.04 1.70 -18.56
C CYS A 86 9.51 1.53 -18.12
N GLY A 87 9.80 0.52 -17.29
CA GLY A 87 11.12 0.16 -16.77
C GLY A 87 11.60 1.01 -15.60
N SER A 88 10.70 1.67 -14.86
CA SER A 88 11.03 2.38 -13.61
C SER A 88 10.59 1.55 -12.41
N GLU A 89 11.32 1.69 -11.30
CA GLU A 89 11.11 0.97 -10.04
C GLU A 89 10.84 1.93 -8.87
N GLU A 90 10.65 3.22 -9.18
CA GLU A 90 10.38 4.27 -8.21
C GLU A 90 8.89 4.64 -8.23
N PHE A 91 8.27 4.60 -7.06
CA PHE A 91 6.83 4.77 -6.92
C PHE A 91 6.46 5.73 -5.80
N GLU A 92 5.37 6.45 -6.01
CA GLU A 92 4.49 6.85 -4.91
C GLU A 92 3.73 5.61 -4.45
N THR A 93 3.74 5.35 -3.14
CA THR A 93 3.08 4.19 -2.53
C THR A 93 1.92 4.65 -1.67
N ALA A 94 0.77 4.00 -1.83
CA ALA A 94 -0.37 4.17 -0.94
C ALA A 94 -1.05 2.82 -0.68
N VAL A 95 -1.68 2.69 0.48
CA VAL A 95 -2.35 1.45 0.89
C VAL A 95 -3.82 1.73 1.07
N ALA A 96 -4.66 0.97 0.39
CA ALA A 96 -6.09 0.96 0.60
C ALA A 96 -6.45 -0.15 1.59
N PHE A 97 -7.11 0.23 2.69
CA PHE A 97 -7.66 -0.68 3.68
C PHE A 97 -9.16 -0.80 3.46
N SER A 98 -9.63 -1.98 3.04
CA SER A 98 -11.06 -2.27 2.97
C SER A 98 -11.57 -2.56 4.37
N LEU A 99 -12.56 -1.80 4.82
CA LEU A 99 -13.06 -1.85 6.19
C LEU A 99 -14.38 -2.63 6.27
N ALA A 100 -14.57 -3.37 7.37
CA ALA A 100 -15.88 -3.86 7.76
C ALA A 100 -16.74 -2.74 8.38
N GLY A 101 -18.02 -3.03 8.62
CA GLY A 101 -18.96 -2.05 9.20
C GLY A 101 -18.60 -1.56 10.60
N ASP A 102 -17.76 -2.30 11.33
CA ASP A 102 -17.22 -1.90 12.64
C ASP A 102 -15.90 -1.12 12.54
N GLY A 103 -15.39 -0.88 11.33
CA GLY A 103 -14.12 -0.19 11.07
C GLY A 103 -12.90 -1.11 11.07
N SER A 104 -13.04 -2.40 11.37
CA SER A 104 -11.91 -3.34 11.30
C SER A 104 -11.42 -3.53 9.86
N VAL A 105 -10.10 -3.57 9.67
CA VAL A 105 -9.47 -3.89 8.38
C VAL A 105 -9.80 -5.35 8.01
N ARG A 106 -10.24 -5.56 6.77
CA ARG A 106 -10.52 -6.88 6.18
C ARG A 106 -9.63 -7.22 5.01
N TRP A 107 -9.07 -6.20 4.37
CA TRP A 107 -8.20 -6.35 3.23
C TRP A 107 -7.18 -5.22 3.22
N VAL A 108 -5.95 -5.56 2.84
CA VAL A 108 -4.86 -4.63 2.58
C VAL A 108 -4.59 -4.68 1.08
N THR A 109 -4.55 -3.53 0.42
CA THR A 109 -4.22 -3.42 -1.00
C THR A 109 -3.12 -2.38 -1.18
N VAL A 110 -1.95 -2.80 -1.67
CA VAL A 110 -0.81 -1.94 -1.95
C VAL A 110 -0.90 -1.42 -3.38
N GLY A 111 -1.19 -0.14 -3.50
CA GLY A 111 -1.24 0.60 -4.76
C GLY A 111 0.02 1.39 -4.99
N LEU A 112 0.62 1.23 -6.17
CA LEU A 112 1.78 1.99 -6.59
C LEU A 112 1.44 2.88 -7.78
N ARG A 113 1.96 4.11 -7.77
CA ARG A 113 1.96 5.02 -8.92
C ARG A 113 3.39 5.33 -9.32
N CYS A 114 3.75 4.98 -10.55
CA CYS A 114 5.09 5.22 -11.05
C CYS A 114 5.37 6.72 -11.15
N ILE A 115 6.50 7.17 -10.60
CA ILE A 115 6.86 8.60 -10.67
C ILE A 115 7.24 9.06 -12.08
N LYS A 116 7.58 8.13 -12.98
CA LYS A 116 8.08 8.41 -14.33
C LYS A 116 6.97 8.62 -15.35
N ASP A 117 5.96 7.74 -15.37
CA ASP A 117 4.87 7.77 -16.37
C ASP A 117 3.47 7.90 -15.76
N GLY A 118 3.35 7.86 -14.43
CA GLY A 118 2.07 7.97 -13.72
C GLY A 118 1.21 6.70 -13.76
N PHE A 119 1.72 5.58 -14.29
CA PHE A 119 0.98 4.32 -14.29
C PHE A 119 0.63 3.89 -12.86
N CYS A 120 -0.63 3.54 -12.62
CA CYS A 120 -1.13 3.04 -11.34
C CYS A 120 -1.44 1.55 -11.43
N GLY A 121 -1.05 0.79 -10.40
CA GLY A 121 -1.32 -0.65 -10.32
C GLY A 121 -1.46 -1.13 -8.88
N VAL A 122 -2.16 -2.26 -8.69
CA VAL A 122 -2.09 -3.05 -7.46
C VAL A 122 -0.91 -4.01 -7.62
N TYR A 123 -0.03 -4.03 -6.62
CA TYR A 123 1.18 -4.85 -6.64
C TYR A 123 1.20 -5.95 -5.59
N ALA A 124 0.41 -5.80 -4.53
CA ALA A 124 0.13 -6.84 -3.56
C ALA A 124 -1.22 -6.56 -2.91
N ASP A 125 -1.95 -7.61 -2.58
CA ASP A 125 -3.15 -7.50 -1.76
C ASP A 125 -3.38 -8.79 -0.97
N TRP A 126 -3.89 -8.65 0.25
CA TRP A 126 -4.14 -9.79 1.11
C TRP A 126 -5.28 -9.55 2.09
N LYS A 127 -5.84 -10.66 2.55
CA LYS A 127 -6.94 -10.68 3.50
C LYS A 127 -6.44 -10.58 4.93
N ILE A 128 -7.16 -9.83 5.76
CA ILE A 128 -6.98 -9.83 7.21
C ILE A 128 -8.14 -10.59 7.86
N ASP A 129 -7.81 -11.65 8.60
CA ASP A 129 -8.79 -12.54 9.26
C ASP A 129 -8.64 -12.59 10.80
N TYR A 130 -7.77 -11.76 11.37
CA TYR A 130 -7.59 -11.57 12.80
C TYR A 130 -8.10 -10.20 13.29
N GLY A 131 -8.02 -9.99 14.61
CA GLY A 131 -8.27 -8.70 15.23
C GLY A 131 -7.66 -8.62 16.63
N PRO A 132 -7.39 -7.40 17.15
CA PRO A 132 -7.71 -6.08 16.58
C PRO A 132 -6.82 -5.66 15.40
N THR A 133 -7.25 -4.68 14.60
CA THR A 133 -6.57 -4.28 13.34
C THR A 133 -6.29 -2.79 13.19
N ASP A 134 -6.65 -1.95 14.18
CA ASP A 134 -6.52 -0.49 14.12
C ASP A 134 -5.08 -0.02 13.86
N GLN A 135 -4.10 -0.75 14.39
CA GLN A 135 -2.68 -0.47 14.25
C GLN A 135 -2.19 -0.49 12.78
N LEU A 136 -2.79 -1.35 11.94
CA LEU A 136 -2.40 -1.50 10.54
C LEU A 136 -2.54 -0.20 9.74
N LEU A 137 -3.53 0.63 10.11
CA LEU A 137 -3.80 1.91 9.45
C LEU A 137 -2.65 2.93 9.55
N THR A 138 -1.67 2.68 10.43
CA THR A 138 -0.51 3.55 10.64
C THR A 138 0.81 2.92 10.18
N MET A 139 0.78 1.67 9.73
CA MET A 139 1.94 0.89 9.32
C MET A 139 2.07 0.93 7.80
N VAL A 140 2.33 2.11 7.24
CA VAL A 140 2.41 2.32 5.78
C VAL A 140 3.61 3.13 5.35
#